data_AF-A0A955IVJ3-F1
#
_entry.id   AF-A0A955IVJ3-F1
#
_cell.length_a   1.000
_cell.length_b   1.000
_cell.length_c   1.000
_cell.angle_alpha   90.00
_cell.angle_beta   90.00
_cell.angle_gamma   90.00
#
_symmetry.space_group_name_H-M   'P 1'
#
loop_
_entity.id
_entity.type
_entity.pdbx_description
1 polymer ?
#
loop_
_entity_poly.entity_id
_entity_poly.type
_entity_poly.pdbx_seq_one_letter_code
_entity_poly.pdbx_strand_id
1 'polypeptide(L)'
;MEMLLIILLVLVVLGFGVVIYVLNQKLSGLKNDQATSLLKTDLDNLNKGVNELQKSLNENINEKLSRSQTEMTKSIQAQFAQSSKIITEVTNRLTKLDETNKRVVDVADELKTLQNVLQNPKQRGGLGEYYLDTVLGNVLPKGVYELQYKFKDGEIVDAVIKLDKGRLIPIDSKFSLENYNRMVEAKEKSQKDTLAKQFKLDLKNRID
;
A
#
# COMPACT_ATOMS: atom_id res chain seq x y z
N MET A 1 -47.88 -111.90 -40.09
CA MET A 1 -46.87 -111.00 -40.69
C MET A 1 -47.05 -109.55 -40.23
N GLU A 2 -48.28 -109.03 -40.11
CA GLU A 2 -48.52 -107.63 -39.73
C GLU A 2 -48.02 -107.24 -38.32
N MET A 3 -48.18 -108.12 -37.32
CA MET A 3 -47.72 -107.83 -35.94
C MET A 3 -46.19 -107.69 -35.81
N LEU A 4 -45.43 -108.43 -36.62
CA LEU A 4 -43.95 -108.35 -36.66
C LEU A 4 -43.47 -107.04 -37.27
N LEU A 5 -44.18 -106.51 -38.27
CA LEU A 5 -43.88 -105.22 -38.90
C LEU A 5 -44.10 -104.04 -37.93
N ILE A 6 -45.16 -104.10 -37.13
CA ILE A 6 -45.46 -103.06 -36.12
C ILE A 6 -44.38 -103.04 -35.03
N ILE A 7 -43.95 -104.20 -34.53
CA ILE A 7 -42.88 -104.29 -33.52
C ILE A 7 -41.55 -103.74 -34.05
N LEU A 8 -41.21 -104.04 -35.31
CA LEU A 8 -40.01 -103.54 -35.95
C LEU A 8 -40.05 -102.01 -36.12
N LEU A 9 -41.20 -101.45 -36.48
CA LEU A 9 -41.39 -100.01 -36.64
C LEU A 9 -41.25 -99.28 -35.29
N VAL A 10 -41.83 -99.83 -34.22
CA VAL A 10 -41.68 -99.27 -32.86
C VAL A 10 -40.22 -99.31 -32.39
N LEU A 11 -39.49 -100.39 -32.68
CA LEU A 11 -38.06 -100.49 -32.38
C LEU A 11 -37.22 -99.46 -33.14
N VAL A 12 -37.52 -99.23 -34.42
CA VAL A 12 -36.84 -98.20 -35.23
C VAL A 12 -37.11 -96.81 -34.68
N VAL A 13 -38.37 -96.50 -34.33
CA VAL A 13 -38.74 -95.20 -33.76
C VAL A 13 -38.09 -94.98 -32.40
N LEU A 14 -38.05 -95.99 -31.53
CA LEU A 14 -37.33 -95.93 -30.25
C LEU A 14 -35.83 -95.74 -30.45
N GLY A 15 -35.23 -96.46 -31.41
CA GLY A 15 -33.82 -96.31 -31.77
C GLY A 15 -33.50 -94.90 -32.24
N PHE A 16 -34.32 -94.33 -33.13
CA PHE A 16 -34.19 -92.94 -33.57
C PHE A 16 -34.38 -91.94 -32.42
N GLY A 17 -35.33 -92.20 -31.52
CA GLY A 17 -35.54 -91.36 -30.32
C GLY A 17 -34.30 -91.32 -29.42
N VAL A 18 -33.68 -92.47 -29.16
CA VAL A 18 -32.44 -92.56 -28.37
C VAL A 18 -31.28 -91.87 -29.07
N VAL A 19 -31.13 -92.05 -30.39
CA VAL A 19 -30.07 -91.39 -31.17
C VAL A 19 -30.24 -89.87 -31.14
N ILE A 20 -31.45 -89.37 -31.34
CA ILE A 20 -31.76 -87.92 -31.27
C ILE A 20 -31.48 -87.39 -29.86
N TYR A 21 -31.88 -88.12 -28.81
CA TYR A 21 -31.62 -87.73 -27.42
C TYR A 21 -30.12 -87.63 -27.11
N VAL A 22 -29.33 -88.62 -27.53
CA VAL A 22 -27.86 -88.64 -27.33
C VAL A 22 -27.17 -87.54 -28.13
N LEU A 23 -27.61 -87.25 -29.36
CA LEU A 23 -27.11 -86.15 -30.18
C LEU A 23 -27.40 -84.79 -29.52
N ASN A 24 -28.61 -84.59 -29.00
CA ASN A 24 -28.97 -83.34 -28.32
C ASN A 24 -28.16 -83.15 -27.02
N GLN A 25 -27.90 -84.23 -26.29
CA GLN A 25 -27.10 -84.19 -25.06
C GLN A 25 -25.64 -83.84 -25.35
N LYS A 26 -25.02 -84.43 -26.38
CA LYS A 26 -23.64 -84.11 -26.79
C LYS A 26 -23.50 -82.68 -27.32
N LEU A 27 -24.47 -82.20 -28.10
CA LEU A 27 -24.44 -80.85 -28.67
C LEU A 27 -24.58 -79.76 -27.59
N SER A 28 -25.38 -80.03 -26.57
CA SER A 28 -25.58 -79.12 -25.43
C SER A 28 -24.36 -79.04 -24.51
N GLY A 29 -23.66 -80.16 -24.31
CA GLY A 29 -22.41 -80.19 -23.52
C GLY A 29 -21.27 -79.41 -24.16
N LEU A 30 -21.08 -79.52 -25.49
CA LEU A 30 -20.00 -78.85 -26.23
C LEU A 30 -20.21 -77.33 -26.36
N LYS A 31 -21.46 -76.87 -26.56
CA LYS A 31 -21.76 -75.43 -26.67
C LYS A 31 -21.59 -74.68 -25.35
N ASN A 32 -21.89 -75.32 -24.22
CA ASN A 32 -21.84 -74.64 -22.92
C ASN A 32 -20.40 -74.51 -22.40
N ASP A 33 -19.57 -75.54 -22.56
CA ASP A 33 -18.20 -75.55 -22.00
C ASP A 33 -17.24 -74.64 -22.77
N GLN A 34 -17.36 -74.61 -24.11
CA GLN A 34 -16.50 -73.78 -24.96
C GLN A 34 -16.89 -72.29 -24.89
N ALA A 35 -18.19 -71.98 -24.84
CA ALA A 35 -18.67 -70.60 -24.68
C ALA A 35 -18.33 -70.04 -23.30
N THR A 36 -18.47 -70.85 -22.23
CA THR A 36 -18.11 -70.41 -20.87
C THR A 36 -16.60 -70.29 -20.67
N SER A 37 -15.79 -71.10 -21.35
CA SER A 37 -14.32 -70.97 -21.38
C SER A 37 -13.87 -69.66 -22.04
N LEU A 38 -14.44 -69.30 -23.18
CA LEU A 38 -14.12 -68.04 -23.87
C LEU A 38 -14.56 -66.82 -23.04
N LEU A 39 -15.76 -66.88 -22.44
CA LEU A 39 -16.24 -65.83 -21.53
C LEU A 39 -15.35 -65.67 -20.30
N LYS A 40 -14.85 -66.78 -19.71
CA LYS A 40 -13.86 -66.72 -18.62
C LYS A 40 -12.55 -66.06 -19.06
N THR A 41 -12.09 -66.36 -20.27
CA THR A 41 -10.84 -65.80 -20.82
C THR A 41 -10.98 -64.30 -21.08
N ASP A 42 -12.12 -63.86 -21.63
CA ASP A 42 -12.42 -62.43 -21.82
C ASP A 42 -12.56 -61.68 -20.49
N LEU A 43 -13.18 -62.31 -19.47
CA LEU A 43 -13.26 -61.74 -18.12
C LEU A 43 -11.89 -61.59 -17.47
N ASP A 44 -10.98 -62.55 -17.64
CA ASP A 44 -9.61 -62.46 -17.13
C ASP A 44 -8.80 -61.36 -17.83
N ASN A 45 -8.96 -61.21 -19.15
CA ASN A 45 -8.32 -60.13 -19.91
C ASN A 45 -8.86 -58.75 -19.50
N LEU A 46 -10.17 -58.64 -19.28
CA LEU A 46 -10.79 -57.43 -18.74
C LEU A 46 -10.28 -57.10 -17.34
N ASN A 47 -10.18 -58.09 -16.45
CA ASN A 47 -9.64 -57.90 -15.10
C ASN A 47 -8.19 -57.41 -15.13
N LYS A 48 -7.37 -57.98 -16.03
CA LYS A 48 -5.99 -57.50 -16.24
C LYS A 48 -5.95 -56.06 -16.74
N GLY A 49 -6.78 -55.72 -17.72
CA GLY A 49 -6.85 -54.35 -18.25
C GLY A 49 -7.32 -53.33 -17.21
N VAL A 50 -8.29 -53.70 -16.36
CA VAL A 50 -8.76 -52.86 -15.25
C VAL A 50 -7.66 -52.65 -14.20
N ASN A 51 -6.92 -53.71 -13.85
CA ASN A 51 -5.81 -53.61 -12.89
C ASN A 51 -4.64 -52.77 -13.43
N GLU A 52 -4.29 -52.90 -14.72
CA GLU A 52 -3.27 -52.07 -15.37
C GLU A 52 -3.70 -50.60 -15.41
N LEU A 53 -4.96 -50.33 -15.77
CA LEU A 53 -5.49 -48.97 -15.77
C LEU A 53 -5.48 -48.38 -14.36
N GLN A 54 -5.90 -49.14 -13.35
CA GLN A 54 -5.87 -48.72 -11.95
C GLN A 54 -4.44 -48.41 -11.48
N LYS A 55 -3.45 -49.22 -11.89
CA LYS A 55 -2.05 -48.99 -11.55
C LYS A 55 -1.51 -47.74 -12.23
N SER A 56 -1.75 -47.58 -13.53
CA SER A 56 -1.35 -46.40 -14.30
C SER A 56 -1.99 -45.11 -13.76
N LEU A 57 -3.28 -45.16 -13.37
CA LEU A 57 -3.95 -44.03 -12.75
C LEU A 57 -3.34 -43.66 -11.40
N ASN A 58 -3.07 -44.65 -10.54
CA ASN A 58 -2.42 -44.39 -9.26
C ASN A 58 -1.01 -43.80 -9.42
N GLU A 59 -0.22 -44.30 -10.36
CA GLU A 59 1.12 -43.76 -10.65
C GLU A 59 1.03 -42.31 -11.17
N ASN A 60 0.15 -42.04 -12.14
CA ASN A 60 -0.06 -40.69 -12.67
C ASN A 60 -0.61 -39.71 -11.61
N ILE A 61 -1.53 -40.16 -10.75
CA ILE A 61 -2.08 -39.35 -9.67
C ILE A 61 -0.99 -39.03 -8.65
N ASN A 62 -0.20 -40.02 -8.24
CA ASN A 62 0.90 -39.80 -7.29
C ASN A 62 1.95 -38.84 -7.85
N GLU A 63 2.31 -38.97 -9.12
CA GLU A 63 3.26 -38.07 -9.77
C GLU A 63 2.69 -36.64 -9.84
N LYS A 64 1.45 -36.47 -10.31
CA LYS A 64 0.79 -35.14 -10.37
C LYS A 64 0.62 -34.53 -8.98
N LEU A 65 0.25 -35.33 -7.98
CA LEU A 65 0.08 -34.87 -6.61
C LEU A 65 1.42 -34.43 -6.01
N SER A 66 2.49 -35.21 -6.19
CA SER A 66 3.83 -34.85 -5.75
C SER A 66 4.34 -33.57 -6.41
N ARG A 67 4.11 -33.43 -7.71
CA ARG A 67 4.49 -32.24 -8.48
C ARG A 67 3.69 -31.02 -8.04
N SER A 68 2.37 -31.18 -7.85
CA SER A 68 1.48 -30.14 -7.31
C SER A 68 1.88 -29.73 -5.90
N GLN A 69 2.24 -30.68 -5.04
CA GLN A 69 2.73 -30.42 -3.69
C GLN A 69 4.01 -29.58 -3.73
N THR A 70 4.95 -29.93 -4.61
CA THR A 70 6.23 -29.22 -4.76
C THR A 70 6.01 -27.78 -5.26
N GLU A 71 5.17 -27.60 -6.28
CA GLU A 71 4.82 -26.26 -6.80
C GLU A 71 4.07 -25.43 -5.75
N MET A 72 3.18 -26.05 -4.98
CA MET A 72 2.46 -25.39 -3.89
C MET A 72 3.44 -24.92 -2.79
N THR A 73 4.36 -25.79 -2.34
CA THR A 73 5.38 -25.41 -1.35
C THR A 73 6.25 -24.26 -1.86
N LYS A 74 6.66 -24.31 -3.12
CA LYS A 74 7.47 -23.25 -3.74
C LYS A 74 6.70 -21.92 -3.83
N SER A 75 5.43 -21.96 -4.20
CA SER A 75 4.54 -20.79 -4.23
C SER A 75 4.34 -20.19 -2.84
N ILE A 76 4.05 -21.02 -1.83
CA ILE A 76 3.91 -20.59 -0.43
C ILE A 76 5.21 -19.93 0.05
N GLN A 77 6.36 -20.52 -0.23
CA GLN A 77 7.65 -19.98 0.20
C GLN A 77 7.97 -18.65 -0.49
N ALA A 78 7.67 -18.52 -1.79
CA ALA A 78 7.80 -17.26 -2.53
C ALA A 78 6.86 -16.18 -1.98
N GLN A 79 5.61 -16.56 -1.68
CA GLN A 79 4.62 -15.64 -1.10
C GLN A 79 5.03 -15.18 0.30
N PHE A 80 5.60 -16.07 1.12
CA PHE A 80 6.14 -15.72 2.44
C PHE A 80 7.33 -14.76 2.36
N ALA A 81 8.26 -15.01 1.42
CA ALA A 81 9.39 -14.12 1.18
C ALA A 81 8.92 -12.73 0.71
N GLN A 82 7.91 -12.67 -0.16
CA GLN A 82 7.32 -11.41 -0.61
C GLN A 82 6.62 -10.67 0.53
N SER A 83 5.81 -11.37 1.34
CA SER A 83 5.15 -10.79 2.51
C SER A 83 6.15 -10.26 3.53
N SER A 84 7.23 -10.99 3.79
CA SER A 84 8.32 -10.53 4.67
C SER A 84 8.96 -9.25 4.16
N LYS A 85 9.25 -9.15 2.85
CA LYS A 85 9.76 -7.91 2.23
C LYS A 85 8.79 -6.74 2.40
N ILE A 86 7.50 -6.96 2.16
CA ILE A 86 6.46 -5.92 2.33
C ILE A 86 6.42 -5.45 3.78
N ILE A 87 6.43 -6.38 4.75
CA ILE A 87 6.45 -6.04 6.17
C ILE A 87 7.69 -5.21 6.51
N THR A 88 8.87 -5.59 6.04
CA THR A 88 10.10 -4.80 6.24
C THR A 88 10.01 -3.41 5.62
N GLU A 89 9.45 -3.28 4.41
CA GLU A 89 9.26 -1.97 3.78
C GLU A 89 8.28 -1.09 4.55
N VAL A 90 7.16 -1.66 5.00
CA VAL A 90 6.16 -0.97 5.82
C VAL A 90 6.77 -0.53 7.15
N THR A 91 7.51 -1.40 7.84
CA THR A 91 8.22 -1.04 9.07
C THR A 91 9.21 0.09 8.83
N ASN A 92 10.03 0.03 7.78
CA ASN A 92 10.97 1.10 7.43
C ASN A 92 10.27 2.42 7.12
N ARG A 93 9.13 2.40 6.43
CA ARG A 93 8.31 3.59 6.17
C ARG A 93 7.71 4.15 7.45
N LEU A 94 7.23 3.30 8.36
CA LEU A 94 6.71 3.72 9.66
C LEU A 94 7.81 4.35 10.52
N THR A 95 9.01 3.77 10.56
CA THR A 95 10.15 4.37 11.28
C THR A 95 10.53 5.74 10.70
N LYS A 96 10.55 5.89 9.36
CA LYS A 96 10.76 7.20 8.72
C LYS A 96 9.62 8.20 9.00
N LEU A 97 8.39 7.73 9.12
CA LEU A 97 7.24 8.57 9.51
C LEU A 97 7.36 9.03 10.96
N ASP A 98 7.81 8.18 11.88
CA ASP A 98 8.11 8.57 13.26
C ASP A 98 9.22 9.62 13.33
N GLU A 99 10.28 9.50 12.53
CA GLU A 99 11.32 10.55 12.40
C GLU A 99 10.74 11.86 11.87
N THR A 100 9.79 11.80 10.92
CA THR A 100 9.14 12.98 10.36
C THR A 100 8.20 13.64 11.37
N ASN A 101 7.43 12.87 12.14
CA ASN A 101 6.60 13.37 13.23
C ASN A 101 7.46 14.07 14.30
N LYS A 102 8.65 13.54 14.59
CA LYS A 102 9.60 14.19 15.51
C LYS A 102 10.05 15.57 15.00
N ARG A 103 10.33 15.70 13.68
CA ARG A 103 10.65 17.00 13.06
C ARG A 103 9.49 18.01 13.08
N VAL A 104 8.24 17.54 13.05
CA VAL A 104 7.06 18.42 13.16
C VAL A 104 6.94 19.00 14.57
N VAL A 105 7.31 18.25 15.61
CA VAL A 105 7.37 18.75 17.00
C VAL A 105 8.44 19.84 17.14
N ASP A 106 9.61 19.68 16.51
CA ASP A 106 10.69 20.67 16.55
C ASP A 106 10.29 22.01 15.89
N VAL A 107 9.55 21.98 14.77
CA VAL A 107 9.04 23.21 14.12
C VAL A 107 8.01 23.93 15.00
N ALA A 108 7.18 23.19 15.75
CA ALA A 108 6.24 23.80 16.68
C ALA A 108 6.95 24.49 17.86
N ASP A 109 8.06 23.94 18.35
CA ASP A 109 8.88 24.55 19.41
C ASP A 109 9.69 25.77 18.91
N GLU A 110 10.18 25.77 17.66
CA GLU A 110 10.78 26.95 17.04
C GLU A 110 9.77 28.09 16.86
N LEU A 111 8.55 27.78 16.41
CA LEU A 111 7.47 28.77 16.30
C LEU A 111 7.06 29.33 17.67
N LYS A 112 7.04 28.48 18.70
CA LYS A 112 6.79 28.90 20.10
C LYS A 112 7.92 29.79 20.63
N THR A 113 9.16 29.53 20.24
CA THR A 113 10.33 30.36 20.59
C THR A 113 10.24 31.74 19.94
N LEU A 114 9.88 31.81 18.65
CA LEU A 114 9.65 33.08 17.95
C LEU A 114 8.51 33.90 18.60
N GLN A 115 7.41 33.21 18.95
CA GLN A 115 6.28 33.83 19.64
C GLN A 115 6.68 34.38 21.02
N ASN A 116 7.50 33.64 21.78
CA ASN A 116 7.99 34.07 23.09
C ASN A 116 8.95 35.27 23.01
N VAL A 117 9.79 35.35 21.97
CA VAL A 117 10.67 36.50 21.72
C VAL A 117 9.84 37.75 21.36
N LEU A 118 8.74 37.59 20.62
CA LEU A 118 7.82 38.67 20.27
C LEU A 118 6.88 39.10 21.42
N GLN A 119 6.68 38.27 22.44
CA GLN A 119 5.82 38.59 23.59
C GLN A 119 6.49 39.48 24.65
N ASN A 120 7.82 39.50 24.75
CA ASN A 120 8.52 40.29 25.77
C ASN A 120 8.70 41.76 25.31
N PRO A 121 8.12 42.75 26.01
CA PRO A 121 8.17 44.16 25.60
C PRO A 121 9.58 44.73 25.41
N LYS A 122 10.56 44.30 26.22
CA LYS A 122 11.96 44.76 26.10
C LYS A 122 12.67 44.17 24.88
N GLN A 123 12.44 42.89 24.60
CA GLN A 123 12.99 42.21 23.42
C GLN A 123 12.37 42.75 22.13
N ARG A 124 11.06 43.07 22.16
CA ARG A 124 10.35 43.73 21.05
C ARG A 124 10.91 45.12 20.73
N GLY A 125 11.24 45.92 21.76
CA GLY A 125 11.91 47.21 21.58
C GLY A 125 13.28 47.06 20.93
N GLY A 126 14.12 46.16 21.44
CA GLY A 126 15.46 45.90 20.89
C GLY A 126 15.47 45.37 19.46
N LEU A 127 14.48 44.56 19.06
CA LEU A 127 14.31 44.15 17.66
C LEU A 127 13.93 45.34 16.77
N GLY A 128 13.07 46.24 17.23
CA GLY A 128 12.72 47.47 16.52
C GLY A 128 13.95 48.35 16.26
N GLU A 129 14.79 48.56 17.28
CA GLU A 129 16.04 49.31 17.17
C GLU A 129 17.04 48.64 16.21
N TYR A 130 17.17 47.31 16.26
CA TYR A 130 18.03 46.55 15.34
C TYR A 130 17.56 46.66 13.88
N TYR A 131 16.24 46.58 13.64
CA TYR A 131 15.68 46.77 12.31
C TYR A 131 15.85 48.22 11.83
N LEU A 132 15.66 49.21 12.71
CA LEU A 132 15.90 50.62 12.39
C LEU A 132 17.36 50.84 11.97
N ASP A 133 18.33 50.30 12.73
CA ASP A 133 19.75 50.35 12.40
C ASP A 133 20.02 49.73 11.02
N THR A 134 19.49 48.53 10.79
CA THR A 134 19.67 47.82 9.52
C THR A 134 19.11 48.61 8.33
N VAL A 135 17.93 49.21 8.47
CA VAL A 135 17.32 50.03 7.40
C VAL A 135 18.13 51.30 7.18
N LEU A 136 18.49 52.02 8.24
CA LEU A 136 19.28 53.25 8.13
C LEU A 136 20.66 52.97 7.54
N GLY A 137 21.34 51.90 7.96
CA GLY A 137 22.65 51.50 7.42
C GLY A 137 22.62 51.01 5.97
N ASN A 138 21.48 50.50 5.49
CA ASN A 138 21.31 50.09 4.09
C ASN A 138 20.97 51.28 3.17
N VAL A 139 20.25 52.28 3.68
CA VAL A 139 19.78 53.42 2.88
C VAL A 139 20.76 54.61 2.95
N LEU A 140 21.43 54.81 4.08
CA LEU A 140 22.29 55.95 4.35
C LEU A 140 23.77 55.54 4.45
N PRO A 141 24.72 56.43 4.07
CA PRO A 141 26.14 56.20 4.29
C PRO A 141 26.49 56.09 5.78
N LYS A 142 27.49 55.28 6.11
CA LYS A 142 27.99 55.12 7.49
C LYS A 142 28.44 56.47 8.06
N GLY A 143 27.99 56.78 9.28
CA GLY A 143 28.35 58.01 10.02
C GLY A 143 27.39 59.19 9.82
N VAL A 144 26.39 59.06 8.93
CA VAL A 144 25.36 60.09 8.69
C VAL A 144 24.18 59.96 9.67
N TYR A 145 24.07 58.85 10.40
CA TYR A 145 23.05 58.65 11.42
C TYR A 145 23.67 58.19 12.75
N GLU A 146 22.94 58.39 13.84
CA GLU A 146 23.30 57.93 15.18
C GLU A 146 22.04 57.42 15.89
N LEU A 147 22.14 56.27 16.56
CA LEU A 147 21.03 55.64 17.31
C LEU A 147 21.02 56.12 18.77
N GLN A 148 19.84 56.09 19.40
CA GLN A 148 19.65 56.47 20.80
C GLN A 148 20.23 57.87 21.12
N TYR A 149 20.01 58.83 20.22
CA TYR A 149 20.57 60.17 20.36
C TYR A 149 19.89 60.94 21.48
N LYS A 150 20.70 61.41 22.44
CA LYS A 150 20.23 62.23 23.55
C LYS A 150 20.42 63.71 23.25
N PHE A 151 19.31 64.44 23.19
CA PHE A 151 19.31 65.89 23.06
C PHE A 151 19.74 66.59 24.35
N LYS A 152 20.13 67.87 24.23
CA LYS A 152 20.62 68.67 25.37
C LYS A 152 19.54 68.99 26.40
N ASP A 153 18.27 68.91 26.01
CA ASP A 153 17.07 69.03 26.84
C ASP A 153 16.75 67.73 27.62
N GLY A 154 17.45 66.64 27.35
CA GLY A 154 17.28 65.34 28.00
C GLY A 154 16.36 64.37 27.26
N GLU A 155 15.77 64.76 26.14
CA GLU A 155 14.97 63.88 25.29
C GLU A 155 15.84 62.88 24.54
N ILE A 156 15.41 61.61 24.47
CA ILE A 156 16.12 60.54 23.77
C ILE A 156 15.22 60.04 22.65
N VAL A 157 15.74 60.05 21.42
CA VAL A 157 15.05 59.54 20.24
C VAL A 157 15.72 58.26 19.74
N ASP A 158 14.97 57.41 19.03
CA ASP A 158 15.48 56.13 18.53
C ASP A 158 16.67 56.31 17.58
N ALA A 159 16.62 57.32 16.71
CA ALA A 159 17.74 57.70 15.85
C ALA A 159 17.72 59.18 15.47
N VAL A 160 18.87 59.69 15.03
CA VAL A 160 19.00 61.02 14.43
C VAL A 160 19.77 60.92 13.13
N ILE A 161 19.32 61.63 12.10
CA ILE A 161 20.08 61.83 10.85
C ILE A 161 20.80 63.18 10.94
N LYS A 162 22.12 63.15 10.75
CA LYS A 162 23.01 64.32 10.71
C LYS A 162 23.10 64.82 9.27
N LEU A 163 22.58 66.01 9.03
CA LEU A 163 22.68 66.70 7.75
C LEU A 163 23.81 67.74 7.76
N ASP A 164 24.17 68.19 6.57
CA ASP A 164 25.09 69.31 6.39
C ASP A 164 24.61 70.56 7.14
N LYS A 165 25.60 71.31 7.65
CA LYS A 165 25.41 72.53 8.45
C LYS A 165 24.85 72.28 9.86
N GLY A 166 25.08 71.09 10.42
CA GLY A 166 24.75 70.77 11.81
C GLY A 166 23.25 70.63 12.08
N ARG A 167 22.45 70.34 11.04
CA ARG A 167 21.01 70.08 11.18
C ARG A 167 20.80 68.61 11.56
N LEU A 168 19.93 68.39 12.54
CA LEU A 168 19.59 67.06 13.05
C LEU A 168 18.11 66.77 12.74
N ILE A 169 17.81 65.60 12.17
CA ILE A 169 16.45 65.11 11.99
C ILE A 169 16.22 63.96 12.98
N PRO A 170 15.41 64.15 14.04
CA PRO A 170 15.05 63.07 14.95
C PRO A 170 14.10 62.06 14.27
N ILE A 171 14.24 60.80 14.64
CA ILE A 171 13.41 59.69 14.21
C ILE A 171 12.91 58.97 15.47
N ASP A 172 11.59 58.93 15.64
CA ASP A 172 10.89 58.05 16.59
C ASP A 172 10.23 56.94 15.77
N SER A 173 10.64 55.70 16.00
CA SER A 173 10.24 54.55 15.19
C SER A 173 9.22 53.71 15.95
N LYS A 174 7.99 53.66 15.43
CA LYS A 174 6.93 52.81 15.98
C LYS A 174 6.61 51.67 15.04
N PHE A 175 6.90 50.45 15.48
CA PHE A 175 6.71 49.25 14.67
C PHE A 175 5.45 48.46 15.06
N SER A 176 4.49 48.39 14.15
CA SER A 176 3.33 47.49 14.24
C SER A 176 3.61 46.15 13.58
N LEU A 177 4.45 45.34 14.24
CA LEU A 177 4.87 44.02 13.74
C LEU A 177 3.69 43.06 13.56
N GLU A 178 2.68 43.13 14.42
CA GLU A 178 1.54 42.19 14.38
C GLU A 178 0.69 42.35 13.12
N ASN A 179 0.34 43.58 12.75
CA ASN A 179 -0.42 43.84 11.53
C ASN A 179 0.41 43.62 10.27
N TYR A 180 1.72 43.89 10.33
CA TYR A 180 2.65 43.58 9.24
C TYR A 180 2.75 42.06 8.99
N ASN A 181 2.95 41.27 10.04
CA ASN A 181 3.03 39.81 9.92
C ASN A 181 1.73 39.21 9.38
N ARG A 182 0.57 39.66 9.91
CA ARG A 182 -0.75 39.24 9.41
C ARG A 182 -0.94 39.55 7.92
N MET A 183 -0.46 40.71 7.46
CA MET A 183 -0.51 41.09 6.04
C MET A 183 0.41 40.23 5.16
N VAL A 184 1.61 39.87 5.64
CA VAL A 184 2.58 39.05 4.89
C VAL A 184 2.13 37.59 4.80
N GLU A 185 1.53 37.06 5.86
CA GLU A 185 1.03 35.68 5.93
C GLU A 185 -0.28 35.46 5.15
N ALA A 186 -0.99 36.54 4.79
CA ALA A 186 -2.24 36.46 4.05
C ALA A 186 -2.02 35.91 2.63
N LYS A 187 -2.65 34.76 2.35
CA LYS A 187 -2.55 34.06 1.05
C LYS A 187 -3.44 34.68 -0.04
N GLU A 188 -4.54 35.33 0.37
CA GLU A 188 -5.54 35.92 -0.52
C GLU A 188 -5.29 37.41 -0.77
N LYS A 189 -5.34 37.83 -2.04
CA LYS A 189 -5.04 39.22 -2.44
C LYS A 189 -6.05 40.23 -1.85
N SER A 190 -7.31 39.86 -1.76
CA SER A 190 -8.38 40.67 -1.15
C SER A 190 -8.16 40.89 0.37
N GLN A 191 -7.71 39.85 1.07
CA GLN A 191 -7.38 39.95 2.50
C GLN A 191 -6.13 40.81 2.71
N LYS A 192 -5.13 40.67 1.84
CA LYS A 192 -3.91 41.48 1.89
C LYS A 192 -4.19 42.97 1.73
N ASP A 193 -5.05 43.36 0.79
CA ASP A 193 -5.42 44.78 0.58
C ASP A 193 -6.18 45.36 1.78
N THR A 194 -7.00 44.54 2.44
CA THR A 194 -7.73 44.95 3.65
C THR A 194 -6.79 45.13 4.84
N LEU A 195 -5.87 44.18 5.05
CA LEU A 195 -4.86 44.23 6.11
C LEU A 195 -3.85 45.36 5.88
N ALA A 196 -3.51 45.68 4.63
CA ALA A 196 -2.65 46.82 4.30
C ALA A 196 -3.29 48.16 4.70
N LYS A 197 -4.61 48.31 4.50
CA LYS A 197 -5.34 49.51 4.97
C LYS A 197 -5.35 49.59 6.49
N GLN A 198 -5.56 48.48 7.18
CA GLN A 198 -5.53 48.42 8.65
C GLN A 198 -4.13 48.71 9.20
N PHE A 199 -3.08 48.16 8.59
CA PHE A 199 -1.70 48.45 8.95
C PHE A 199 -1.39 49.95 8.80
N LYS A 200 -1.78 50.57 7.68
CA LYS A 200 -1.59 52.00 7.45
C LYS A 200 -2.34 52.84 8.50
N LEU A 201 -3.55 52.45 8.87
CA LEU A 201 -4.34 53.14 9.89
C LEU A 201 -3.71 53.00 11.28
N ASP A 202 -3.26 51.80 11.64
CA ASP A 202 -2.60 51.54 12.93
C ASP A 202 -1.27 52.29 13.06
N LEU A 203 -0.48 52.38 11.98
CA LEU A 203 0.71 53.24 11.94
C LEU A 203 0.33 54.70 12.15
N LYS A 204 -0.70 55.19 11.45
CA LYS A 204 -1.16 56.57 11.59
C LYS A 204 -1.56 56.89 13.03
N ASN A 205 -2.38 56.05 13.66
CA ASN A 205 -2.83 56.22 15.05
C ASN A 205 -1.73 56.11 16.10
N ARG A 206 -0.56 55.58 15.75
CA ARG A 206 0.59 55.46 16.65
C ARG A 206 1.54 56.63 16.51
N ILE A 207 1.59 57.25 15.32
CA ILE A 207 2.48 58.37 14.99
C ILE A 207 1.80 59.72 15.30
N ASP A 208 0.50 59.88 14.98
CA ASP A 208 -0.35 61.02 15.35
C ASP A 208 -0.81 60.92 16.82
#